data_AF-A0A2E0QH12-F1
#
_entry.id   AF-A0A2E0QH12-F1
#
_cell.length_a   1.000
_cell.length_b   1.000
_cell.length_c   1.000
_cell.angle_alpha   90.00
_cell.angle_beta   90.00
_cell.angle_gamma   90.00
#
_symmetry.space_group_name_H-M   'P 1'
#
loop_
_entity.id
_entity.type
_entity.pdbx_description
1 polymer ?
#
loop_
_entity_poly.entity_id
_entity_poly.type
_entity_poly.pdbx_seq_one_letter_code
_entity_poly.pdbx_strand_id
1 'polypeptide(L)'
;MSSELRLKKLRGSGGFVMAKVTDEQQSKGNLGGPDLFLAPVGRLESENITKYSCNSCEREFEGSPNIEFENPNEEVAENLILVERGKYICNECNGTIAEYREFKKSDEQIEVGLANPIEQNQDSTFSDFSEFAGTDTTVQEEIVSQTSPVDSTFRSIMGMDVFDENAKKIGVAKQVGVDSNQTLILVISDNEGNDVSVNWDRIGTVGEVIFLGKNGNNKSETSKTQVGLGTRCPSCNFDNKTDSKFCESCGSQL
;
A
#
# COMPACT_ATOMS: atom_id res chain seq x y z
N MET A 1 33.21 -10.22 -0.07
CA MET A 1 32.18 -9.18 -0.25
C MET A 1 32.93 -7.86 -0.40
N SER A 2 32.99 -7.28 -1.61
CA SER A 2 33.77 -6.07 -1.83
C SER A 2 33.10 -4.90 -1.11
N SER A 3 33.82 -4.25 -0.20
CA SER A 3 33.45 -2.97 0.41
C SER A 3 33.64 -1.82 -0.59
N GLU A 4 33.12 -1.99 -1.81
CA GLU A 4 33.23 -1.01 -2.88
C GLU A 4 32.17 0.07 -2.66
N LEU A 5 32.62 1.25 -2.25
CA LEU A 5 31.76 2.40 -2.03
C LEU A 5 31.42 3.07 -3.36
N ARG A 6 30.13 3.01 -3.75
CA ARG A 6 29.65 3.62 -5.00
C ARG A 6 28.77 4.82 -4.72
N LEU A 7 29.00 5.91 -5.44
CA LEU A 7 28.17 7.10 -5.34
C LEU A 7 26.79 6.81 -5.94
N LYS A 8 25.76 6.91 -5.12
CA LYS A 8 24.36 6.68 -5.51
C LYS A 8 23.48 7.83 -5.05
N LYS A 9 22.37 8.01 -5.78
CA LYS A 9 21.30 8.93 -5.41
C LYS A 9 20.28 8.20 -4.56
N LEU A 10 20.10 8.65 -3.33
CA LEU A 10 19.16 8.10 -2.37
C LEU A 10 18.02 9.10 -2.19
N ARG A 11 16.80 8.68 -2.51
CA ARG A 11 15.62 9.54 -2.47
C ARG A 11 14.98 9.52 -1.09
N GLY A 12 14.57 10.69 -0.64
CA GLY A 12 13.77 10.92 0.56
C GLY A 12 12.44 11.58 0.20
N SER A 13 11.55 11.70 1.18
CA SER A 13 10.26 12.39 1.02
C SER A 13 10.43 13.89 0.76
N GLY A 14 11.43 14.51 1.41
CA GLY A 14 11.74 15.94 1.32
C GLY A 14 12.92 16.28 0.41
N GLY A 15 13.41 15.34 -0.40
CA GLY A 15 14.51 15.59 -1.34
C GLY A 15 15.32 14.36 -1.69
N PHE A 16 16.62 14.51 -1.88
CA PHE A 16 17.52 13.39 -2.11
C PHE A 16 18.93 13.67 -1.55
N VAL A 17 19.67 12.62 -1.29
CA VAL A 17 21.06 12.67 -0.83
C VAL A 17 21.92 11.88 -1.81
N MET A 18 23.06 12.44 -2.19
CA MET A 18 24.09 11.71 -2.91
C MET A 18 25.13 11.23 -1.92
N ALA A 19 25.25 9.92 -1.79
CA ALA A 19 26.18 9.32 -0.85
C ALA A 19 26.87 8.11 -1.46
N LYS A 20 28.07 7.85 -0.96
CA LYS A 20 28.79 6.61 -1.19
C LYS A 20 28.17 5.52 -0.33
N VAL A 21 27.62 4.49 -0.96
CA VAL A 21 26.97 3.36 -0.28
C VAL A 21 27.64 2.04 -0.62
N THR A 22 27.54 1.08 0.30
CA THR A 22 27.96 -0.30 0.08
C THR A 22 26.91 -1.08 -0.70
N ASP A 23 27.29 -2.24 -1.25
CA ASP A 23 26.34 -3.14 -1.95
C ASP A 23 25.20 -3.59 -1.02
N GLU A 24 25.48 -3.81 0.28
CA GLU A 24 24.45 -4.14 1.29
C GLU A 24 23.46 -2.99 1.50
N GLN A 25 23.95 -1.76 1.70
CA GLN A 25 23.10 -0.58 1.82
C GLN A 25 22.28 -0.35 0.56
N GLN A 26 22.89 -0.49 -0.62
CA GLN A 26 22.20 -0.40 -1.90
C GLN A 26 21.09 -1.45 -2.03
N SER A 27 21.34 -2.69 -1.58
CA SER A 27 20.32 -3.75 -1.60
C SER A 27 19.15 -3.43 -0.68
N LYS A 28 19.39 -2.90 0.52
CA LYS A 28 18.35 -2.44 1.45
C LYS A 28 17.51 -1.33 0.83
N GLY A 29 18.17 -0.34 0.21
CA GLY A 29 17.51 0.84 -0.39
C GLY A 29 16.72 0.55 -1.66
N ASN A 30 16.88 -0.62 -2.28
CA ASN A 30 16.16 -0.99 -3.49
C ASN A 30 14.81 -1.62 -3.15
N LEU A 31 13.73 -0.86 -3.36
CA LEU A 31 12.36 -1.31 -3.13
C LEU A 31 11.70 -1.92 -4.38
N GLY A 32 12.48 -2.44 -5.33
CA GLY A 32 12.00 -3.03 -6.57
C GLY A 32 11.76 -2.04 -7.72
N GLY A 33 12.25 -0.81 -7.57
CA GLY A 33 12.17 0.26 -8.57
C GLY A 33 13.55 0.71 -9.07
N PRO A 34 13.60 1.68 -10.01
CA PRO A 34 14.86 2.25 -10.50
C PRO A 34 15.55 3.17 -9.48
N ASP A 35 14.78 3.71 -8.53
CA ASP A 35 15.26 4.62 -7.49
C ASP A 35 15.66 3.87 -6.21
N LEU A 36 16.74 4.33 -5.58
CA LEU A 36 17.11 3.90 -4.23
C LEU A 36 16.54 4.86 -3.20
N PHE A 37 16.09 4.35 -2.06
CA PHE A 37 15.49 5.15 -0.99
C PHE A 37 16.39 5.22 0.24
N LEU A 38 16.36 6.37 0.93
CA LEU A 38 17.16 6.57 2.13
C LEU A 38 16.54 5.90 3.36
N ALA A 39 15.21 5.75 3.39
CA ALA A 39 14.49 5.19 4.55
C ALA A 39 14.91 3.75 4.91
N PRO A 40 15.06 2.81 3.93
CA PRO A 40 15.53 1.46 4.23
C PRO A 40 17.05 1.34 4.41
N VAL A 41 17.83 2.29 3.87
CA VAL A 41 19.30 2.29 3.96
C VAL A 41 19.75 2.57 5.39
N GLY A 42 19.01 3.40 6.11
CA GLY A 42 19.32 3.77 7.49
C GLY A 42 20.24 4.99 7.60
N ARG A 43 21.03 5.04 8.68
CA ARG A 43 21.98 6.11 8.95
C ARG A 43 23.21 5.99 8.05
N LEU A 44 23.53 7.09 7.37
CA LEU A 44 24.77 7.24 6.61
C LEU A 44 25.74 8.12 7.39
N GLU A 45 27.02 7.80 7.27
CA GLU A 45 28.08 8.65 7.80
C GLU A 45 28.16 9.95 7.00
N SER A 46 28.30 11.06 7.71
CA SER A 46 28.39 12.41 7.12
C SER A 46 29.51 12.56 6.08
N GLU A 47 30.59 11.77 6.20
CA GLU A 47 31.74 11.75 5.28
C GLU A 47 31.41 11.07 3.94
N ASN A 48 30.47 10.13 3.96
CA ASN A 48 30.05 9.41 2.77
C ASN A 48 29.06 10.21 1.93
N ILE A 49 28.44 11.25 2.51
CA ILE A 49 27.49 12.13 1.83
C ILE A 49 28.26 13.26 1.13
N THR A 50 28.10 13.36 -0.18
CA THR A 50 28.78 14.38 -0.99
C THR A 50 27.91 15.62 -1.19
N LYS A 51 26.61 15.43 -1.40
CA LYS A 51 25.65 16.52 -1.59
C LYS A 51 24.25 16.09 -1.19
N TYR A 52 23.39 17.06 -0.89
CA TYR A 52 21.97 16.83 -0.66
C TYR A 52 21.11 17.89 -1.35
N SER A 53 19.86 17.55 -1.62
CA SER A 53 18.86 18.45 -2.16
C SER A 53 17.68 18.49 -1.19
N CYS A 54 17.16 19.68 -0.95
CA CYS A 54 15.97 19.89 -0.15
C CYS A 54 14.85 20.44 -1.03
N ASN A 55 13.71 19.74 -1.06
CA ASN A 55 12.52 20.16 -1.80
C ASN A 55 11.93 21.45 -1.21
N SER A 56 12.03 21.68 0.10
CA SER A 56 11.54 22.91 0.73
C SER A 56 12.36 24.15 0.33
N CYS A 57 13.65 23.98 0.04
CA CYS A 57 14.51 25.06 -0.46
C CYS A 57 14.58 25.13 -1.98
N GLU A 58 14.08 24.10 -2.68
CA GLU A 58 14.23 23.87 -4.13
C GLU A 58 15.68 24.04 -4.62
N ARG A 59 16.66 23.69 -3.77
CA ARG A 59 18.09 23.87 -4.01
C ARG A 59 18.91 22.64 -3.66
N GLU A 60 20.09 22.54 -4.28
CA GLU A 60 21.12 21.56 -3.94
C GLU A 60 22.19 22.23 -3.07
N PHE A 61 22.70 21.48 -2.10
CA PHE A 61 23.70 21.89 -1.13
C PHE A 61 24.85 20.89 -1.12
N GLU A 62 26.08 21.40 -0.98
CA GLU A 62 27.27 20.57 -0.85
C GLU A 62 27.47 20.12 0.59
N GLY A 63 27.99 18.90 0.77
CA GLY A 63 28.20 18.28 2.07
C GLY A 63 27.00 17.47 2.57
N SER A 64 26.97 17.20 3.88
CA SER A 64 25.92 16.44 4.56
C SER A 64 24.88 17.35 5.21
N PRO A 65 23.59 16.94 5.17
CA PRO A 65 22.56 17.55 6.01
C PRO A 65 22.79 17.18 7.49
N ASN A 66 22.17 17.91 8.41
CA ASN A 66 22.17 17.56 9.83
C ASN A 66 21.43 16.23 10.04
N ILE A 67 22.02 15.28 10.76
CA ILE A 67 21.44 13.96 11.01
C ILE A 67 21.17 13.84 12.51
N GLU A 68 19.90 13.90 12.88
CA GLU A 68 19.44 13.68 14.25
C GLU A 68 18.95 12.24 14.38
N PHE A 69 19.34 11.53 15.42
CA PHE A 69 18.93 10.15 15.65
C PHE A 69 18.67 9.88 17.13
N GLU A 70 17.76 8.95 17.39
CA GLU A 70 17.32 8.51 18.70
C GLU A 70 17.27 6.98 18.72
N ASN A 71 17.60 6.38 19.87
CA ASN A 71 17.65 4.94 20.04
C ASN A 71 16.54 4.47 20.99
N PRO A 72 15.28 4.35 20.51
CA PRO A 72 14.16 4.04 21.38
C PRO A 72 14.21 2.63 21.97
N ASN A 73 14.78 1.64 21.27
CA ASN A 73 14.78 0.23 21.66
C ASN A 73 13.37 -0.27 22.04
N GLU A 74 12.39 0.09 21.22
CA GLU A 74 10.97 -0.20 21.45
C GLU A 74 10.55 -1.46 20.68
N GLU A 75 9.90 -2.40 21.37
CA GLU A 75 9.30 -3.58 20.74
C GLU A 75 8.02 -3.18 19.99
N VAL A 76 8.09 -3.18 18.67
CA VAL A 76 6.95 -2.77 17.81
C VAL A 76 6.08 -3.96 17.40
N ALA A 77 6.62 -5.18 17.43
CA ALA A 77 5.92 -6.42 17.16
C ALA A 77 6.67 -7.61 17.79
N GLU A 78 6.05 -8.79 17.79
CA GLU A 78 6.70 -10.04 18.21
C GLU A 78 8.02 -10.24 17.44
N ASN A 79 9.14 -10.30 18.18
CA ASN A 79 10.51 -10.45 17.66
C ASN A 79 11.00 -9.32 16.75
N LEU A 80 10.44 -8.10 16.83
CA LEU A 80 10.89 -6.93 16.07
C LEU A 80 11.04 -5.70 16.97
N ILE A 81 12.27 -5.21 17.08
CA ILE A 81 12.65 -4.06 17.92
C ILE A 81 13.06 -2.90 17.03
N LEU A 82 12.45 -1.73 17.21
CA LEU A 82 12.92 -0.47 16.64
C LEU A 82 14.13 0.01 17.45
N VAL A 83 15.33 -0.20 16.90
CA VAL A 83 16.58 0.09 17.63
C VAL A 83 17.04 1.53 17.44
N GLU A 84 16.78 2.10 16.27
CA GLU A 84 17.22 3.44 15.91
C GLU A 84 16.17 4.07 14.99
N ARG A 85 15.88 5.35 15.22
CA ARG A 85 15.16 6.18 14.27
C ARG A 85 15.93 7.48 14.09
N GLY A 86 15.95 8.02 12.89
CA GLY A 86 16.60 9.29 12.66
C GLY A 86 16.02 10.07 11.51
N LYS A 87 16.37 11.35 11.47
CA LYS A 87 15.90 12.34 10.52
C LYS A 87 17.08 13.08 9.91
N TYR A 88 17.05 13.21 8.60
CA TYR A 88 17.94 14.06 7.83
C TYR A 88 17.29 15.43 7.68
N ILE A 89 17.93 16.47 8.20
CA ILE A 89 17.40 17.83 8.33
C ILE A 89 18.26 18.78 7.51
N CYS A 90 17.62 19.62 6.71
CA CYS A 90 18.31 20.64 5.92
C CYS A 90 18.91 21.72 6.84
N ASN A 91 20.17 22.08 6.60
CA ASN A 91 20.88 23.06 7.45
C ASN A 91 20.38 24.50 7.26
N GLU A 92 19.71 24.82 6.15
CA GLU A 92 19.23 26.18 5.88
C GLU A 92 17.80 26.42 6.38
N CYS A 93 16.88 25.50 6.11
CA CYS A 93 15.45 25.67 6.42
C CYS A 93 14.94 24.79 7.56
N ASN A 94 15.79 23.93 8.13
CA ASN A 94 15.42 22.90 9.10
C ASN A 94 14.30 21.95 8.63
N GLY A 95 14.06 21.87 7.32
CA GLY A 95 13.10 20.95 6.72
C GLY A 95 13.60 19.51 6.76
N THR A 96 12.72 18.56 7.04
CA THR A 96 13.05 17.12 7.01
C THR A 96 13.17 16.63 5.56
N ILE A 97 14.37 16.20 5.17
CA ILE A 97 14.68 15.62 3.86
C ILE A 97 14.25 14.16 3.81
N ALA A 98 14.47 13.42 4.89
CA ALA A 98 14.10 12.02 5.00
C ALA A 98 14.04 11.59 6.47
N GLU A 99 13.27 10.54 6.73
CA GLU A 99 13.27 9.80 8.00
C GLU A 99 13.66 8.35 7.71
N TYR A 100 14.42 7.73 8.60
CA TYR A 100 14.77 6.32 8.56
C TYR A 100 14.49 5.65 9.90
N ARG A 101 14.30 4.33 9.85
CA ARG A 101 14.03 3.48 11.00
C ARG A 101 14.81 2.18 10.82
N GLU A 102 15.62 1.83 11.81
CA GLU A 102 16.37 0.58 11.85
C GLU A 102 15.64 -0.37 12.81
N PHE A 103 15.29 -1.54 12.29
CA PHE A 103 14.68 -2.60 13.07
C PHE A 103 15.67 -3.74 13.22
N LYS A 104 15.80 -4.27 14.44
CA LYS A 104 16.47 -5.55 14.68
C LYS A 104 15.46 -6.62 15.03
N LYS A 105 15.69 -7.81 14.50
CA LYS A 105 14.99 -8.99 14.95
C LYS A 105 15.78 -9.61 16.10
N SER A 106 15.11 -10.07 17.14
CA SER A 106 15.77 -10.73 18.28
C SER A 106 16.40 -12.08 17.90
N ASP A 107 15.95 -12.68 16.80
CA ASP A 107 16.34 -14.01 16.30
C ASP A 107 17.37 -13.97 15.13
N GLU A 108 18.36 -13.09 15.15
CA GLU A 108 19.43 -13.06 14.13
C GLU A 108 20.39 -14.29 14.14
N GLN A 109 20.01 -15.41 14.77
CA GLN A 109 20.75 -16.69 14.72
C GLN A 109 20.01 -17.82 13.98
N ILE A 110 18.78 -17.62 13.50
CA ILE A 110 18.10 -18.64 12.69
C ILE A 110 18.19 -18.24 11.22
N GLU A 111 19.14 -18.88 10.56
CA GLU A 111 19.35 -18.96 9.12
C GLU A 111 18.01 -18.93 8.36
N VAL A 112 17.86 -17.92 7.49
CA VAL A 112 16.65 -17.69 6.71
C VAL A 112 16.47 -18.87 5.74
N GLY A 113 15.62 -19.82 6.12
CA GLY A 113 14.95 -20.77 5.23
C GLY A 113 15.84 -21.58 4.29
N LEU A 114 16.58 -22.55 4.81
CA LEU A 114 16.88 -23.75 4.02
C LEU A 114 15.56 -24.52 3.84
N ALA A 115 15.02 -24.51 2.62
CA ALA A 115 13.90 -25.37 2.29
C ALA A 115 14.32 -26.83 2.52
N ASN A 116 13.69 -27.50 3.48
CA ASN A 116 13.91 -28.94 3.68
C ASN A 116 13.44 -29.70 2.43
N PRO A 117 14.29 -30.53 1.81
CA PRO A 117 13.81 -31.50 0.83
C PRO A 117 12.87 -32.47 1.54
N ILE A 118 11.73 -32.77 0.93
CA ILE A 118 10.87 -33.87 1.36
C ILE A 118 11.67 -35.15 1.19
N GLU A 119 12.24 -35.66 2.27
CA GLU A 119 12.77 -37.02 2.33
C GLU A 119 11.60 -37.99 2.40
N GLN A 120 11.53 -38.85 1.39
CA GLN A 120 10.77 -40.08 1.41
C GLN A 120 11.20 -40.88 2.64
N ASN A 121 10.26 -41.20 3.54
CA ASN A 121 10.40 -42.38 4.38
C ASN A 121 9.07 -43.11 4.50
N GLN A 122 9.17 -44.37 4.06
CA GLN A 122 8.16 -45.40 4.06
C GLN A 122 7.86 -45.89 5.48
N ASP A 123 6.62 -46.34 5.62
CA ASP A 123 6.16 -47.43 6.49
C ASP A 123 6.32 -47.33 8.01
N SER A 124 5.20 -47.16 8.70
CA SER A 124 4.50 -48.28 9.40
C SER A 124 3.35 -47.72 10.26
N THR A 125 2.21 -48.36 10.58
CA THR A 125 1.44 -49.54 10.17
C THR A 125 0.22 -49.51 11.12
N PHE A 126 -0.99 -49.28 10.58
CA PHE A 126 -2.34 -49.70 11.06
C PHE A 126 -2.83 -49.24 12.47
N SER A 127 -4.06 -48.74 12.64
CA SER A 127 -5.31 -49.50 12.42
C SER A 127 -6.56 -48.60 12.35
N ASP A 128 -7.43 -48.95 11.40
CA ASP A 128 -8.88 -49.07 11.52
C ASP A 128 -9.76 -47.79 11.60
N PHE A 129 -10.27 -47.36 10.44
CA PHE A 129 -11.72 -47.36 10.22
C PHE A 129 -12.02 -47.61 8.75
N SER A 130 -12.79 -48.66 8.53
CA SER A 130 -13.08 -49.30 7.27
C SER A 130 -14.20 -48.57 6.50
N GLU A 131 -13.94 -48.39 5.20
CA GLU A 131 -14.84 -48.86 4.15
C GLU A 131 -16.20 -48.17 3.95
N PHE A 132 -16.21 -47.19 3.02
CA PHE A 132 -17.29 -47.11 2.05
C PHE A 132 -16.71 -46.84 0.66
N ALA A 133 -16.55 -47.93 -0.10
CA ALA A 133 -16.16 -47.89 -1.50
C ALA A 133 -17.35 -47.48 -2.38
N GLY A 134 -17.06 -46.68 -3.41
CA GLY A 134 -18.01 -46.32 -4.45
C GLY A 134 -17.34 -45.55 -5.59
N THR A 135 -16.57 -46.27 -6.40
CA THR A 135 -16.38 -46.16 -7.86
C THR A 135 -16.51 -44.80 -8.56
N ASP A 136 -15.45 -44.49 -9.32
CA ASP A 136 -15.41 -43.76 -10.60
C ASP A 136 -16.24 -42.48 -10.71
N THR A 137 -15.54 -41.34 -10.82
CA THR A 137 -15.64 -40.42 -11.97
C THR A 137 -14.58 -39.33 -11.81
N THR A 138 -13.78 -39.19 -12.86
CA THR A 138 -12.99 -38.03 -13.29
C THR A 138 -13.40 -36.67 -12.70
N VAL A 139 -12.43 -35.76 -12.48
CA VAL A 139 -12.43 -34.33 -12.89
C VAL A 139 -11.61 -33.44 -11.90
N GLN A 140 -10.57 -32.81 -12.46
CA GLN A 140 -9.92 -31.51 -12.10
C GLN A 140 -9.22 -31.42 -10.72
N GLU A 141 -7.92 -31.15 -10.54
CA GLU A 141 -6.91 -30.42 -11.34
C GLU A 141 -7.46 -29.13 -11.97
N GLU A 142 -7.79 -28.14 -11.12
CA GLU A 142 -7.81 -26.70 -11.45
C GLU A 142 -8.29 -25.87 -10.24
N ILE A 143 -7.41 -25.50 -9.31
CA ILE A 143 -7.65 -24.32 -8.43
C ILE A 143 -6.33 -23.61 -8.11
N VAL A 144 -5.52 -23.30 -9.11
CA VAL A 144 -4.43 -22.32 -8.95
C VAL A 144 -4.42 -21.41 -10.17
N SER A 145 -4.30 -20.12 -9.93
CA SER A 145 -3.94 -19.06 -10.87
C SER A 145 -5.08 -18.35 -11.62
N GLN A 146 -5.85 -17.55 -10.87
CA GLN A 146 -6.47 -16.34 -11.42
C GLN A 146 -6.30 -15.16 -10.45
N THR A 147 -5.07 -14.67 -10.30
CA THR A 147 -4.83 -13.35 -9.71
C THR A 147 -4.32 -12.42 -10.80
N SER A 148 -5.17 -11.47 -11.23
CA SER A 148 -4.77 -10.39 -12.11
C SER A 148 -4.03 -9.31 -11.31
N PRO A 149 -3.00 -8.65 -11.89
CA PRO A 149 -2.38 -7.50 -11.27
C PRO A 149 -3.43 -6.41 -11.02
N VAL A 150 -3.25 -5.65 -9.93
CA VAL A 150 -4.12 -4.52 -9.58
C VAL A 150 -4.18 -3.52 -10.74
N ASP A 151 -5.38 -3.10 -11.13
CA ASP A 151 -5.59 -2.12 -12.19
C ASP A 151 -5.03 -0.74 -11.77
N SER A 152 -4.52 0.01 -12.73
CA SER A 152 -4.05 1.40 -12.59
C SER A 152 -5.10 2.37 -12.03
N THR A 153 -6.38 1.99 -12.09
CA THR A 153 -7.52 2.73 -11.52
C THR A 153 -7.73 2.47 -10.03
N PHE A 154 -6.94 1.60 -9.41
CA PHE A 154 -7.06 1.28 -7.99
C PHE A 154 -6.82 2.52 -7.12
N ARG A 155 -7.80 2.82 -6.25
CA ARG A 155 -7.70 3.86 -5.24
C ARG A 155 -7.89 3.24 -3.87
N SER A 156 -6.92 3.46 -2.98
CA SER A 156 -7.07 3.07 -1.58
C SER A 156 -8.15 3.92 -0.93
N ILE A 157 -9.07 3.25 -0.23
CA ILE A 157 -10.11 3.94 0.52
C ILE A 157 -9.76 4.15 2.00
N MET A 158 -8.65 3.57 2.45
CA MET A 158 -8.13 3.77 3.79
C MET A 158 -7.65 5.21 3.96
N GLY A 159 -8.05 5.85 5.06
CA GLY A 159 -7.73 7.24 5.37
C GLY A 159 -8.66 8.26 4.71
N MET A 160 -9.64 7.84 3.90
CA MET A 160 -10.61 8.77 3.30
C MET A 160 -11.61 9.28 4.33
N ASP A 161 -11.98 10.55 4.21
CA ASP A 161 -13.07 11.14 5.01
C ASP A 161 -14.43 10.61 4.55
N VAL A 162 -15.27 10.23 5.52
CA VAL A 162 -16.61 9.67 5.29
C VAL A 162 -17.66 10.68 5.74
N PHE A 163 -18.58 11.02 4.84
CA PHE A 163 -19.66 11.97 5.05
C PHE A 163 -21.03 11.30 4.94
N ASP A 164 -21.98 11.73 5.77
CA ASP A 164 -23.38 11.32 5.65
C ASP A 164 -24.14 12.11 4.56
N GLU A 165 -25.43 11.81 4.44
CA GLU A 165 -26.36 12.47 3.53
C GLU A 165 -26.53 13.99 3.79
N ASN A 166 -26.13 14.48 4.97
CA ASN A 166 -26.21 15.88 5.35
C ASN A 166 -24.87 16.62 5.16
N ALA A 167 -23.90 15.99 4.49
CA ALA A 167 -22.53 16.47 4.37
C ALA A 167 -21.82 16.66 5.73
N LYS A 168 -22.24 15.91 6.76
CA LYS A 168 -21.58 15.86 8.06
C LYS A 168 -20.52 14.77 8.02
N LYS A 169 -19.29 15.12 8.42
CA LYS A 169 -18.20 14.16 8.58
C LYS A 169 -18.53 13.19 9.71
N ILE A 170 -18.67 11.90 9.36
CA ILE A 170 -18.94 10.80 10.28
C ILE A 170 -17.64 10.21 10.82
N GLY A 171 -16.59 10.17 10.01
CA GLY A 171 -15.31 9.62 10.44
C GLY A 171 -14.29 9.50 9.31
N VAL A 172 -13.27 8.68 9.57
CA VAL A 172 -12.20 8.33 8.62
C VAL A 172 -12.26 6.83 8.36
N ALA A 173 -12.23 6.43 7.09
CA ALA A 173 -12.26 5.03 6.68
C ALA A 173 -10.97 4.31 7.13
N LYS A 174 -11.14 3.19 7.84
CA LYS A 174 -10.03 2.41 8.41
C LYS A 174 -9.75 1.17 7.58
N GLN A 175 -10.77 0.36 7.29
CA GLN A 175 -10.61 -0.89 6.55
C GLN A 175 -11.94 -1.42 6.01
N VAL A 176 -11.85 -2.35 5.05
CA VAL A 176 -12.98 -3.13 4.56
C VAL A 176 -12.93 -4.52 5.18
N GLY A 177 -14.08 -5.01 5.62
CA GLY A 177 -14.21 -6.32 6.23
C GLY A 177 -15.47 -7.03 5.78
N VAL A 178 -15.64 -8.24 6.28
CA VAL A 178 -16.84 -9.05 6.11
C VAL A 178 -17.40 -9.34 7.50
N ASP A 179 -18.70 -9.10 7.69
CA ASP A 179 -19.37 -9.35 8.97
C ASP A 179 -19.71 -10.84 9.15
N SER A 180 -20.32 -11.19 10.30
CA SER A 180 -20.73 -12.57 10.59
C SER A 180 -21.74 -13.16 9.60
N ASN A 181 -22.43 -12.31 8.83
CA ASN A 181 -23.42 -12.70 7.83
C ASN A 181 -22.82 -12.81 6.43
N GLN A 182 -21.48 -12.79 6.32
CA GLN A 182 -20.76 -12.77 5.05
C GLN A 182 -21.06 -11.52 4.19
N THR A 183 -21.49 -10.41 4.81
CA THR A 183 -21.75 -9.14 4.11
C THR A 183 -20.57 -8.19 4.23
N LEU A 184 -20.30 -7.47 3.15
CA LEU A 184 -19.19 -6.53 3.08
C LEU A 184 -19.51 -5.27 3.91
N ILE A 185 -18.56 -4.84 4.73
CA ILE A 185 -18.69 -3.67 5.60
C ILE A 185 -17.45 -2.79 5.53
N LEU A 186 -17.64 -1.49 5.71
CA LEU A 186 -16.59 -0.50 5.90
C LEU A 186 -16.48 -0.15 7.38
N VAL A 187 -15.30 -0.29 7.97
CA VAL A 187 -15.01 0.18 9.32
C VAL A 187 -14.51 1.61 9.25
N ILE A 188 -15.12 2.51 10.01
CA ILE A 188 -14.77 3.92 10.12
C ILE A 188 -14.37 4.23 11.56
N SER A 189 -13.40 5.12 11.75
CA SER A 189 -13.09 5.72 13.04
C SER A 189 -13.86 7.04 13.15
N ASP A 190 -14.77 7.14 14.11
CA ASP A 190 -15.59 8.32 14.33
C ASP A 190 -14.77 9.49 14.92
N ASN A 191 -15.40 10.66 15.08
CA ASN A 191 -14.74 11.83 15.66
C ASN A 191 -14.38 11.67 17.16
N GLU A 192 -14.87 10.63 17.82
CA GLU A 192 -14.61 10.28 19.22
C GLU A 192 -13.51 9.19 19.35
N GLY A 193 -13.05 8.65 18.22
CA GLY A 193 -12.05 7.59 18.14
C GLY A 193 -12.60 6.16 18.25
N ASN A 194 -13.93 5.99 18.25
CA ASN A 194 -14.55 4.67 18.25
C ASN A 194 -14.62 4.11 16.83
N ASP A 195 -14.52 2.78 16.73
CA ASP A 195 -14.70 2.07 15.47
C ASP A 195 -16.19 1.77 15.24
N VAL A 196 -16.76 2.29 14.15
CA VAL A 196 -18.13 2.07 13.73
C VAL A 196 -18.15 1.32 12.40
N SER A 197 -19.07 0.37 12.24
CA SER A 197 -19.26 -0.37 10.98
C SER A 197 -20.38 0.24 10.14
N VAL A 198 -20.10 0.48 8.86
CA VAL A 198 -21.07 0.90 7.84
C VAL A 198 -21.24 -0.22 6.82
N ASN A 199 -22.47 -0.65 6.58
CA ASN A 199 -22.75 -1.64 5.54
C ASN A 199 -22.40 -1.08 4.15
N TRP A 200 -21.79 -1.90 3.30
CA TRP A 200 -21.34 -1.48 1.97
C TRP A 200 -22.46 -0.96 1.08
N ASP A 201 -23.68 -1.46 1.24
CA ASP A 201 -24.87 -1.01 0.50
C ASP A 201 -25.22 0.46 0.78
N ARG A 202 -24.71 1.04 1.86
CA ARG A 202 -24.90 2.45 2.20
C ARG A 202 -23.83 3.34 1.61
N ILE A 203 -22.86 2.83 0.86
CA ILE A 203 -21.83 3.64 0.23
C ILE A 203 -22.37 4.11 -1.13
N GLY A 204 -22.48 5.43 -1.30
CA GLY A 204 -22.98 6.04 -2.53
C GLY A 204 -21.87 6.26 -3.56
N THR A 205 -20.91 7.14 -3.23
CA THR A 205 -19.79 7.47 -4.11
C THR A 205 -18.47 7.41 -3.34
N VAL A 206 -17.44 6.91 -4.04
CA VAL A 206 -16.07 6.82 -3.54
C VAL A 206 -15.19 7.62 -4.51
N GLY A 207 -14.69 8.77 -4.06
CA GLY A 207 -13.87 9.68 -4.86
C GLY A 207 -12.61 10.12 -4.11
N GLU A 208 -12.49 11.42 -3.85
CA GLU A 208 -11.53 11.96 -2.87
C GLU A 208 -12.03 11.80 -1.42
N VAL A 209 -13.36 11.71 -1.28
CA VAL A 209 -14.08 11.45 -0.03
C VAL A 209 -15.14 10.38 -0.28
N ILE A 210 -15.65 9.77 0.79
CA ILE A 210 -16.70 8.75 0.73
C ILE A 210 -18.02 9.40 1.17
N PHE A 211 -19.04 9.32 0.33
CA PHE A 211 -20.40 9.74 0.69
C PHE A 211 -21.28 8.53 0.96
N LEU A 212 -21.99 8.55 2.09
CA LEU A 212 -23.01 7.56 2.40
C LEU A 212 -24.31 7.89 1.64
N GLY A 213 -24.86 6.89 0.96
CA GLY A 213 -26.12 6.93 0.25
C GLY A 213 -27.32 6.64 1.16
N LYS A 214 -28.46 7.24 0.80
CA LYS A 214 -29.75 7.00 1.47
C LYS A 214 -30.33 5.66 1.03
N ASN A 215 -30.26 4.63 1.87
CA ASN A 215 -30.96 3.37 1.63
C ASN A 215 -32.46 3.54 1.95
N GLY A 216 -33.15 4.33 1.13
CA GLY A 216 -34.58 4.14 0.91
C GLY A 216 -34.75 3.06 -0.14
N ASN A 217 -35.77 2.22 -0.01
CA ASN A 217 -36.26 1.35 -1.09
C ASN A 217 -36.82 2.19 -2.25
N ASN A 218 -35.96 2.97 -2.89
CA ASN A 218 -36.15 3.57 -4.20
C ASN A 218 -34.87 3.25 -4.94
N LYS A 219 -35.01 2.22 -5.77
CA LYS A 219 -34.25 2.01 -7.00
C LYS A 219 -33.81 3.36 -7.57
N SER A 220 -32.64 3.85 -7.15
CA SER A 220 -31.94 4.86 -7.92
C SER A 220 -31.66 4.15 -9.23
N GLU A 221 -32.40 4.59 -10.23
CA GLU A 221 -32.21 4.20 -11.60
C GLU A 221 -30.72 4.39 -11.91
N THR A 222 -29.97 3.30 -11.81
CA THR A 222 -29.16 2.91 -12.95
C THR A 222 -30.13 2.96 -14.11
N SER A 223 -30.23 4.12 -14.78
CA SER A 223 -30.67 4.13 -16.15
C SER A 223 -29.67 3.19 -16.82
N LYS A 224 -30.10 1.92 -16.96
CA LYS A 224 -29.58 1.04 -17.98
C LYS A 224 -29.89 1.79 -19.26
N THR A 225 -28.99 2.69 -19.67
CA THR A 225 -28.99 3.20 -21.02
C THR A 225 -28.83 1.95 -21.85
N GLN A 226 -29.92 1.58 -22.51
CA GLN A 226 -29.92 0.51 -23.49
C GLN A 226 -28.75 0.80 -24.43
N VAL A 227 -27.85 -0.18 -24.51
CA VAL A 227 -26.72 -0.17 -25.44
C VAL A 227 -27.29 0.20 -26.82
N GLY A 228 -26.88 1.36 -27.34
CA GLY A 228 -27.11 1.70 -28.75
C GLY A 228 -27.76 3.03 -29.11
N LEU A 229 -28.03 3.97 -28.20
CA LEU A 229 -28.62 5.27 -28.59
C LEU A 229 -27.84 6.53 -28.17
N GLY A 230 -26.82 6.45 -27.31
CA GLY A 230 -26.04 7.61 -26.87
C GLY A 230 -24.84 7.98 -27.76
N THR A 231 -24.41 9.24 -27.75
CA THR A 231 -23.20 9.68 -28.47
C THR A 231 -21.96 9.30 -27.67
N ARG A 232 -21.13 8.42 -28.25
CA ARG A 232 -19.89 7.97 -27.61
C ARG A 232 -18.81 9.04 -27.76
N CYS A 233 -18.15 9.38 -26.65
CA CYS A 233 -17.13 10.42 -26.66
C CYS A 233 -15.87 9.97 -27.43
N PRO A 234 -15.41 10.74 -28.44
CA PRO A 234 -14.20 10.38 -29.19
C PRO A 234 -12.92 10.52 -28.38
N SER A 235 -12.92 11.30 -27.29
CA SER A 235 -11.73 11.53 -26.46
C SER A 235 -11.49 10.46 -25.40
N CYS A 236 -12.55 9.94 -24.77
CA CYS A 236 -12.43 9.02 -23.63
C CYS A 236 -13.30 7.77 -23.74
N ASN A 237 -14.00 7.57 -24.86
CA ASN A 237 -14.89 6.42 -25.09
C ASN A 237 -16.04 6.25 -24.09
N PHE A 238 -16.37 7.28 -23.32
CA PHE A 238 -17.54 7.27 -22.43
C PHE A 238 -18.84 7.44 -23.24
N ASP A 239 -19.86 6.65 -22.93
CA ASP A 239 -21.17 6.71 -23.58
C ASP A 239 -22.03 7.80 -22.92
N ASN A 240 -22.27 8.89 -23.63
CA ASN A 240 -23.05 10.01 -23.14
C ASN A 240 -24.51 9.92 -23.56
N LYS A 241 -25.38 10.67 -22.88
CA LYS A 241 -26.79 10.82 -23.27
C LYS A 241 -26.90 11.53 -24.63
N THR A 242 -28.01 11.31 -25.33
CA THR A 242 -28.26 11.85 -26.69
C THR A 242 -28.29 13.38 -26.76
N ASP A 243 -28.56 14.05 -25.64
CA ASP A 243 -28.71 15.50 -25.51
C ASP A 243 -27.47 16.19 -24.91
N SER A 244 -26.43 15.43 -24.57
CA SER A 244 -25.19 15.96 -24.01
C SER A 244 -24.40 16.72 -25.08
N LYS A 245 -24.13 18.02 -24.85
CA LYS A 245 -23.23 18.84 -25.69
C LYS A 245 -21.74 18.60 -25.36
N PHE A 246 -21.46 18.11 -24.16
CA PHE A 246 -20.13 17.84 -23.63
C PHE A 246 -20.13 16.49 -22.93
N CYS A 247 -18.98 15.82 -22.92
CA CYS A 247 -18.79 14.53 -22.28
C CYS A 247 -18.89 14.67 -20.76
N GLU A 248 -19.78 13.91 -20.13
CA GLU A 248 -19.98 13.89 -18.68
C GLU A 248 -18.74 13.37 -17.93
N SER A 249 -17.89 12.57 -18.59
CA SER A 249 -16.69 12.02 -17.99
C SER A 249 -15.45 12.91 -18.14
N CYS A 250 -15.25 13.55 -19.30
CA CYS A 250 -14.00 14.27 -19.58
C CYS A 250 -14.18 15.73 -20.02
N GLY A 251 -15.42 16.22 -20.14
CA GLY A 251 -15.73 17.61 -20.52
C GLY A 251 -15.48 17.96 -22.00
N SER A 252 -14.95 17.03 -22.81
CA SER A 252 -14.77 17.24 -24.25
C SER A 252 -16.09 17.45 -24.97
N GLN A 253 -16.10 18.29 -26.00
CA GLN A 253 -17.28 18.46 -26.85
C GLN A 253 -17.60 17.15 -27.60
N LEU A 254 -18.89 16.78 -27.63
CA LEU A 254 -19.40 15.57 -28.27
C LEU A 254 -19.86 15.82 -29.72
#